data_AF-A0A3C1STV4-F1
#
_entry.id   AF-A0A3C1STV4-F1
#
_cell.length_a   1.000
_cell.length_b   1.000
_cell.length_c   1.000
_cell.angle_alpha   90.00
_cell.angle_beta   90.00
_cell.angle_gamma   90.00
#
_symmetry.space_group_name_H-M   'P 1'
#
loop_
_entity.id
_entity.type
_entity.pdbx_description
1 polymer ?
#
loop_
_entity_poly.entity_id
_entity_poly.type
_entity_poly.pdbx_seq_one_letter_code
_entity_poly.pdbx_strand_id
1 'polypeptide(L)'
;MVKRSFMAATLLLSSTVAIAQQTREGTFTVLMENDKFTGTDQHYTNGLQIGYLTAKDDVPNWLRTGARYLPGVQESAALRTGYVIGHSIFTPQDTAT
;
A
#
# COMPACT_ATOMS: atom_id res chain seq x y z
N MET A 1 27.00 -20.82 28.05
CA MET A 1 26.45 -21.57 26.91
C MET A 1 24.94 -21.37 26.88
N VAL A 2 24.46 -20.32 26.20
CA VAL A 2 23.04 -19.90 26.22
C VAL A 2 22.32 -20.53 25.02
N LYS A 3 21.40 -21.46 25.27
CA LYS A 3 20.54 -22.06 24.24
C LYS A 3 19.49 -21.02 23.84
N ARG A 4 19.56 -20.51 22.61
CA ARG A 4 18.55 -19.62 22.02
C ARG A 4 17.43 -20.48 21.43
N SER A 5 16.30 -20.57 22.12
CA SER A 5 15.08 -21.18 21.58
C SER A 5 14.41 -20.19 20.61
N PHE A 6 14.40 -20.52 19.32
CA PHE A 6 13.57 -19.82 18.33
C PHE A 6 12.15 -20.39 18.40
N MET A 7 11.18 -19.55 18.73
CA MET A 7 9.76 -19.89 18.77
C MET A 7 9.17 -19.56 17.40
N ALA A 8 8.83 -20.60 16.62
CA ALA A 8 8.17 -20.46 15.33
C ALA A 8 6.66 -20.26 15.54
N ALA A 9 6.12 -19.11 15.15
CA ALA A 9 4.69 -18.87 15.11
C ALA A 9 4.14 -19.34 13.76
N THR A 10 3.39 -20.43 13.76
CA THR A 10 2.73 -20.96 12.56
C THR A 10 1.38 -20.26 12.38
N LEU A 11 1.26 -19.43 11.35
CA LEU A 11 -0.01 -18.80 10.96
C LEU A 11 -0.80 -19.78 10.08
N LEU A 12 -1.85 -20.40 10.64
CA LEU A 12 -2.77 -21.26 9.88
C LEU A 12 -3.73 -20.38 9.06
N LEU A 13 -3.52 -20.31 7.75
CA LEU A 13 -4.50 -19.74 6.81
C LEU A 13 -5.47 -20.83 6.37
N SER A 14 -6.67 -20.83 6.95
CA SER A 14 -7.80 -21.66 6.51
C SER A 14 -8.32 -21.14 5.18
N SER A 15 -8.14 -21.88 4.09
CA SER A 15 -8.65 -21.53 2.76
C SER A 15 -10.13 -21.92 2.64
N THR A 16 -11.04 -20.97 2.85
CA THR A 16 -12.43 -21.09 2.41
C THR A 16 -12.51 -20.81 0.90
N VAL A 17 -13.23 -21.67 0.17
CA VAL A 17 -13.55 -21.42 -1.24
C VAL A 17 -14.63 -20.33 -1.28
N ALA A 18 -14.24 -19.09 -1.55
CA ALA A 18 -15.16 -17.99 -1.73
C ALA A 18 -15.71 -18.03 -3.17
N ILE A 19 -17.03 -18.23 -3.31
CA ILE A 19 -17.74 -17.85 -4.53
C ILE A 19 -17.72 -16.31 -4.56
N ALA A 20 -16.91 -15.73 -5.44
CA ALA A 20 -16.79 -14.28 -5.56
C ALA A 20 -18.10 -13.73 -6.16
N GLN A 21 -19.03 -13.32 -5.29
CA GLN A 21 -19.97 -12.26 -5.67
C GLN A 21 -19.11 -11.08 -6.11
N GLN A 22 -19.36 -10.53 -7.30
CA GLN A 22 -18.63 -9.37 -7.80
C GLN A 22 -19.10 -8.13 -7.04
N THR A 23 -18.83 -8.08 -5.74
CA THR A 23 -19.15 -6.96 -4.89
C THR A 23 -18.33 -5.78 -5.38
N ARG A 24 -18.98 -4.62 -5.54
CA ARG A 24 -18.30 -3.36 -5.81
C ARG A 24 -17.57 -2.93 -4.53
N GLU A 25 -16.45 -3.58 -4.27
CA GLU A 25 -15.62 -3.30 -3.09
C GLU A 25 -14.43 -2.44 -3.49
N GLY A 26 -14.11 -1.49 -2.60
CA GLY A 26 -12.83 -0.80 -2.63
C GLY A 26 -11.73 -1.66 -2.02
N THR A 27 -10.48 -1.26 -2.23
CA THR A 27 -9.30 -1.93 -1.69
C THR A 27 -8.63 -1.05 -0.66
N PHE A 28 -8.53 -1.54 0.57
CA PHE A 28 -7.69 -0.92 1.60
C PHE A 28 -6.27 -1.47 1.50
N THR A 29 -5.28 -0.60 1.52
CA THR A 29 -3.87 -0.94 1.39
C THR A 29 -3.08 -0.38 2.57
N VAL A 30 -2.21 -1.20 3.14
CA VAL A 30 -1.19 -0.77 4.10
C VAL A 30 0.16 -1.15 3.54
N LEU A 31 1.04 -0.17 3.39
CA LEU A 31 2.41 -0.35 2.92
C LEU A 31 3.36 0.10 4.03
N MET A 32 4.29 -0.79 4.38
CA MET A 32 5.32 -0.56 5.38
C MET A 32 6.67 -0.82 4.76
N GLU A 33 7.60 0.11 4.92
CA GLU A 33 8.95 0.04 4.39
C GLU A 33 9.96 0.18 5.53
N ASN A 34 11.08 -0.54 5.46
CA ASN A 34 12.14 -0.52 6.46
C ASN A 34 13.49 -0.91 5.83
N ASP A 35 14.54 -0.12 6.08
CA ASP A 35 15.90 -0.33 5.53
C ASP A 35 16.70 -1.44 6.23
N LYS A 36 16.28 -1.86 7.44
CA LYS A 36 16.95 -2.88 8.26
C LYS A 36 17.11 -4.22 7.54
N PHE A 37 16.30 -4.49 6.53
CA PHE A 37 16.40 -5.72 5.74
C PHE A 37 17.49 -5.66 4.65
N THR A 38 18.03 -4.48 4.35
CA THR A 38 19.01 -4.26 3.26
C THR A 38 20.39 -3.84 3.75
N GLY A 39 20.54 -3.47 5.03
CA GLY A 39 21.84 -3.28 5.68
C GLY A 39 22.64 -2.05 5.22
N THR A 40 22.06 -1.21 4.36
CA THR A 40 22.64 0.07 3.94
C THR A 40 21.92 1.20 4.65
N ASP A 41 22.53 1.71 5.73
CA ASP A 41 22.03 2.80 6.57
C ASP A 41 22.25 4.16 5.86
N GLN A 42 21.77 4.28 4.62
CA GLN A 42 21.96 5.43 3.76
C GLN A 42 20.60 5.99 3.33
N HIS A 43 20.13 6.95 4.12
CA HIS A 43 19.13 7.98 3.79
C HIS A 43 17.62 7.66 4.01
N TYR A 44 17.18 6.44 4.32
CA TYR A 44 15.75 6.14 4.53
C TYR A 44 15.51 5.13 5.65
N THR A 45 14.95 5.54 6.80
CA THR A 45 14.81 4.66 7.98
C THR A 45 13.58 3.74 7.87
N ASN A 46 12.39 4.34 7.67
CA ASN A 46 11.14 3.59 7.58
C ASN A 46 10.01 4.45 7.00
N GLY A 47 9.00 3.78 6.46
CA GLY A 47 7.77 4.44 6.01
C GLY A 47 6.53 3.63 6.38
N LEU A 48 5.42 4.34 6.57
CA LEU A 48 4.08 3.79 6.67
C LEU A 48 3.15 4.58 5.76
N GLN A 49 2.44 3.88 4.89
CA GLN A 49 1.42 4.44 4.02
C GLN A 49 0.12 3.65 4.18
N ILE A 50 -0.98 4.38 4.29
CA ILE A 50 -2.34 3.85 4.29
C ILE A 50 -3.05 4.39 3.04
N GLY A 51 -3.67 3.50 2.29
CA GLY A 51 -4.38 3.81 1.06
C GLY A 51 -5.78 3.20 1.02
N TYR A 52 -6.69 3.87 0.34
CA TYR A 52 -7.99 3.33 -0.03
C TYR A 52 -8.27 3.62 -1.51
N LEU A 53 -8.51 2.57 -2.29
CA LEU A 53 -8.93 2.67 -3.68
C LEU A 53 -10.42 2.32 -3.77
N THR A 54 -11.24 3.18 -4.37
CA THR A 54 -12.67 2.93 -4.49
C THR A 54 -13.00 1.75 -5.40
N ALA A 55 -14.25 1.28 -5.33
CA ALA A 55 -14.76 0.29 -6.25
C ALA A 55 -14.76 0.79 -7.71
N LYS A 56 -14.88 -0.13 -8.66
CA LYS A 56 -14.94 0.21 -10.09
C LYS A 56 -16.04 1.26 -10.35
N ASP A 57 -15.66 2.35 -11.01
CA ASP A 57 -16.51 3.48 -11.42
C ASP A 57 -17.10 4.33 -10.29
N ASP A 58 -16.72 4.09 -9.04
CA ASP A 58 -17.04 4.93 -7.90
C ASP A 58 -16.06 6.13 -7.84
N VAL A 59 -16.32 7.10 -8.71
CA VAL A 59 -15.45 8.25 -8.94
C VAL A 59 -16.27 9.54 -8.94
N PRO A 60 -15.88 10.58 -8.17
CA PRO A 60 -16.53 11.87 -8.23
C PRO A 60 -16.58 12.45 -9.64
N ASN A 61 -17.69 13.11 -9.99
CA ASN A 61 -17.91 13.64 -11.35
C ASN A 61 -16.82 14.59 -11.83
N TRP A 62 -16.23 15.39 -10.93
CA TRP A 62 -15.15 16.31 -11.28
C TRP A 62 -13.86 15.58 -11.67
N LEU A 63 -13.50 14.50 -10.97
CA LEU A 63 -12.37 13.63 -11.32
C LEU A 63 -12.63 12.94 -12.67
N ARG A 64 -13.83 12.41 -12.88
CA ARG A 64 -14.22 11.79 -14.15
C ARG A 64 -14.15 12.77 -15.31
N THR A 65 -14.60 14.01 -15.10
CA THR A 65 -14.54 15.06 -16.11
C THR A 65 -13.10 15.47 -16.41
N GLY A 66 -12.27 15.63 -15.38
CA GLY A 66 -10.84 15.92 -15.53
C GLY A 66 -10.09 14.81 -16.26
N ALA A 67 -10.40 13.55 -15.97
CA ALA A 67 -9.74 12.39 -16.57
C ALA A 67 -9.91 12.32 -18.11
N ARG A 68 -11.00 12.88 -18.67
CA ARG A 68 -11.24 12.93 -20.12
C ARG A 68 -10.21 13.77 -20.88
N TYR A 69 -9.51 14.66 -20.20
CA TYR A 69 -8.46 15.50 -20.79
C TYR A 69 -7.08 14.85 -20.73
N LEU A 70 -6.94 13.70 -20.04
CA LEU A 70 -5.67 12.99 -19.96
C LEU A 70 -5.45 12.14 -21.22
N PRO A 71 -4.27 12.22 -21.85
CA PRO A 71 -3.97 11.42 -23.03
C PRO A 71 -4.02 9.93 -22.68
N GLY A 72 -4.69 9.14 -23.53
CA GLY A 72 -4.83 7.69 -23.36
C GLY A 72 -6.00 7.24 -22.48
N VAL A 73 -6.75 8.16 -21.87
CA VAL A 73 -7.99 7.82 -21.15
C VAL A 73 -9.17 7.82 -22.13
N GLN A 74 -9.77 6.65 -22.34
CA GLN A 74 -10.98 6.52 -23.15
C GLN A 74 -12.22 6.94 -22.35
N GLU A 75 -13.28 7.41 -23.02
CA GLU A 75 -14.51 7.80 -22.34
C GLU A 75 -15.18 6.62 -21.60
N SER A 76 -15.03 5.40 -22.13
CA SER A 76 -15.51 4.16 -21.52
C SER A 76 -14.55 3.56 -20.48
N ALA A 77 -13.48 4.28 -20.10
CA ALA A 77 -12.52 3.77 -19.14
C ALA A 77 -13.16 3.52 -17.77
N ALA A 78 -12.83 2.38 -17.18
CA ALA A 78 -13.19 2.07 -15.81
C ALA A 78 -12.28 2.86 -14.87
N LEU A 79 -12.85 3.85 -14.18
CA LEU A 79 -12.09 4.73 -13.30
C LEU A 79 -12.24 4.30 -11.83
N ARG A 80 -11.23 4.64 -11.01
CA ARG A 80 -11.25 4.49 -9.54
C ARG A 80 -10.59 5.70 -8.92
N THR A 81 -11.00 6.05 -7.70
CA THR A 81 -10.39 7.13 -6.92
C THR A 81 -9.51 6.53 -5.83
N GLY A 82 -8.25 6.95 -5.77
CA GLY A 82 -7.32 6.55 -4.72
C GLY A 82 -7.12 7.68 -3.71
N TYR A 83 -7.22 7.36 -2.43
CA TYR A 83 -6.83 8.22 -1.31
C TYR A 83 -5.64 7.60 -0.62
N VAL A 84 -4.59 8.39 -0.38
CA VAL A 84 -3.36 7.90 0.23
C VAL A 84 -2.87 8.93 1.24
N ILE A 85 -2.52 8.45 2.43
CA ILE A 85 -1.78 9.21 3.44
C ILE A 85 -0.57 8.40 3.86
N GLY A 86 0.58 9.06 3.96
CA GLY A 86 1.82 8.40 4.29
C GLY A 86 2.74 9.28 5.11
N HIS A 87 3.60 8.61 5.86
CA HIS A 87 4.68 9.18 6.63
C HIS A 87 5.96 8.41 6.31
N SER A 88 7.05 9.15 6.15
CA SER A 88 8.38 8.63 5.91
C SER A 88 9.37 9.29 6.86
N ILE A 89 10.33 8.51 7.38
CA ILE A 89 11.45 8.97 8.20
C ILE A 89 12.73 8.78 7.40
N PHE A 90 13.55 9.83 7.35
CA PHE A 90 14.84 9.85 6.66
C PHE A 90 15.95 10.03 7.70
N THR A 91 17.00 9.20 7.63
CA THR A 91 18.20 9.37 8.46
C THR A 91 19.16 10.36 7.77
N PRO A 92 19.63 11.41 8.48
CA PRO A 92 20.70 12.26 7.98
C PRO A 92 22.00 11.47 7.75
N GLN A 93 22.83 11.92 6.80
CA GLN A 93 24.12 11.27 6.50
C GLN A 93 25.15 11.40 7.63
N ASP A 94 24.98 12.38 8.52
CA ASP A 94 25.92 12.68 9.60
C ASP A 94 25.19 12.64 10.96
N THR A 95 25.52 11.64 11.77
CA THR A 95 24.94 11.42 13.11
C THR A 95 25.97 11.65 14.23
N ALA A 96 27.21 12.04 13.89
CA ALA A 96 28.25 12.32 14.85
C ALA A 96 28.32 13.83 15.15
N THR A 97 28.22 14.19 16.43
CA THR A 97 28.64 15.50 16.96
C THR A 97 29.84 15.29 17.86
#